data_AF-D4MP15-F1
#
_entry.id   AF-D4MP15-F1
#
_cell.length_a   1.000
_cell.length_b   1.000
_cell.length_c   1.000
_cell.angle_alpha   90.00
_cell.angle_beta   90.00
_cell.angle_gamma   90.00
#
_symmetry.space_group_name_H-M   'P 1'
#
loop_
_entity.id
_entity.type
_entity.pdbx_description
1 polymer ?
#
loop_
_entity_poly.entity_id
_entity_poly.type
_entity_poly.pdbx_seq_one_letter_code
_entity_poly.pdbx_strand_id
1 'polypeptide(L)'
;MYLLHLRVGQAVFSHETALFFHDLTDREPMEYTVTVKTGYNPTKLKAEGVQVFTIKAELHEVGLITAQTPFGHTVPVYDMERTICDLLRSRNNMETQIFQGALKMYARRKDKDLRNLMRYAGMFRVEKILRQYLEVLL
;
A
#
# COMPACT_ATOMS: atom_id res chain seq x y z
N MET A 1 -13.49 -7.29 -2.43
CA MET A 1 -12.84 -6.09 -3.01
C MET A 1 -13.79 -5.22 -3.84
N TYR A 2 -14.36 -5.70 -4.95
CA TYR A 2 -15.20 -4.86 -5.84
C TYR A 2 -16.40 -4.20 -5.14
N LEU A 3 -17.16 -4.96 -4.32
CA LEU A 3 -18.28 -4.40 -3.54
C LEU A 3 -17.84 -3.32 -2.54
N LEU A 4 -16.64 -3.43 -1.96
CA LEU A 4 -16.10 -2.42 -1.06
C LEU A 4 -15.85 -1.11 -1.82
N HIS A 5 -15.20 -1.21 -2.98
CA HIS A 5 -14.95 -0.06 -3.86
C HIS A 5 -16.27 0.63 -4.28
N LEU A 6 -17.29 -0.14 -4.68
CA LEU A 6 -18.60 0.43 -5.03
C LEU A 6 -19.28 1.16 -3.87
N ARG A 7 -19.11 0.67 -2.64
CA ARG A 7 -19.70 1.27 -1.44
C ARG A 7 -18.93 2.50 -0.94
N VAL A 8 -17.62 2.53 -1.16
CA VAL A 8 -16.72 3.60 -0.70
C VAL A 8 -15.85 4.03 -1.87
N GLY A 9 -16.38 4.92 -2.73
CA GLY A 9 -15.71 5.31 -3.98
C GLY A 9 -14.34 5.97 -3.81
N GLN A 10 -14.04 6.51 -2.61
CA GLN A 10 -12.71 7.06 -2.29
C GLN A 10 -11.73 6.04 -1.69
N ALA A 11 -12.13 4.78 -1.45
CA ALA A 11 -11.24 3.79 -0.89
C ALA A 11 -10.28 3.26 -1.96
N VAL A 12 -8.99 3.33 -1.65
CA VAL A 12 -7.90 2.80 -2.48
C VAL A 12 -7.27 1.61 -1.75
N PHE A 13 -7.15 0.47 -2.41
CA PHE A 13 -6.47 -0.70 -1.83
C PHE A 13 -4.98 -0.38 -1.62
N SER A 14 -4.46 -0.69 -0.42
CA SER A 14 -3.14 -0.24 0.04
C SER A 14 -2.47 -1.30 0.93
N HIS A 15 -1.24 -1.04 1.36
CA HIS A 15 -0.46 -1.90 2.28
C HIS A 15 -0.53 -3.38 1.86
N GLU A 16 -0.91 -4.30 2.75
CA GLU A 16 -0.92 -5.75 2.48
C GLU A 16 -1.79 -6.15 1.30
N THR A 17 -2.94 -5.49 1.11
CA THR A 17 -3.77 -5.76 -0.06
C THR A 17 -3.11 -5.30 -1.36
N ALA A 18 -2.43 -4.15 -1.35
CA ALA A 18 -1.66 -3.72 -2.51
C ALA A 18 -0.43 -4.60 -2.74
N LEU A 19 0.24 -5.09 -1.69
CA LEU A 19 1.32 -6.06 -1.83
C LEU A 19 0.86 -7.31 -2.59
N PHE A 20 -0.33 -7.81 -2.26
CA PHE A 20 -0.91 -8.97 -2.93
C PHE A 20 -1.19 -8.70 -4.41
N PHE A 21 -1.71 -7.52 -4.75
CA PHE A 21 -1.91 -7.13 -6.16
C PHE A 21 -0.61 -7.01 -6.96
N HIS A 22 0.52 -6.76 -6.31
CA HIS A 22 1.82 -6.56 -6.96
C HIS A 22 2.76 -7.75 -6.89
N ASP A 23 2.27 -8.91 -6.41
CA ASP A 23 3.09 -10.10 -6.15
C ASP A 23 4.32 -9.78 -5.26
N LEU A 24 4.15 -8.88 -4.29
CA LEU A 24 5.17 -8.50 -3.30
C LEU A 24 4.96 -9.21 -1.95
N THR A 25 4.08 -10.20 -1.92
CA THR A 25 3.84 -11.11 -0.81
C THR A 25 3.31 -12.44 -1.36
N ASP A 26 3.72 -13.55 -0.77
CA ASP A 26 3.17 -14.89 -1.07
C ASP A 26 1.95 -15.22 -0.19
N ARG A 27 1.60 -14.32 0.74
CA ARG A 27 0.48 -14.49 1.68
C ARG A 27 -0.70 -13.66 1.22
N GLU A 28 -1.86 -14.29 1.13
CA GLU A 28 -3.13 -13.58 1.01
C GLU A 28 -3.37 -12.75 2.29
N PRO A 29 -3.79 -11.47 2.17
CA PRO A 29 -4.03 -10.62 3.33
C PRO A 29 -5.20 -11.16 4.15
N MET A 30 -5.03 -11.25 5.48
CA MET A 30 -6.08 -11.72 6.40
C MET A 30 -7.30 -10.79 6.40
N GLU A 31 -7.05 -9.49 6.30
CA GLU A 31 -8.06 -8.45 6.15
C GLU A 31 -7.71 -7.55 4.97
N TYR A 32 -8.73 -7.03 4.28
CA TYR A 32 -8.47 -6.04 3.25
C TYR A 32 -8.03 -4.72 3.88
N THR A 33 -6.98 -4.14 3.33
CA THR A 33 -6.43 -2.88 3.77
C THR A 33 -6.71 -1.80 2.73
N VAL A 34 -7.32 -0.71 3.17
CA VAL A 34 -7.63 0.44 2.32
C VAL A 34 -7.13 1.74 2.94
N THR A 35 -6.83 2.71 2.08
CA THR A 35 -6.57 4.08 2.47
C THR A 35 -7.72 4.96 1.96
N VAL A 36 -8.15 5.88 2.81
CA VAL A 36 -9.17 6.90 2.51
C VAL A 36 -8.66 8.29 2.88
N LYS A 37 -9.35 9.35 2.43
CA LYS A 37 -8.99 10.73 2.82
C LYS A 37 -9.28 10.96 4.30
N THR A 38 -8.39 11.71 4.96
CA THR A 38 -8.61 12.19 6.34
C THR A 38 -9.96 12.92 6.43
N GLY A 39 -10.72 12.64 7.49
CA GLY A 39 -12.09 13.14 7.68
C GLY A 39 -13.18 12.11 7.36
N TYR A 40 -12.85 11.02 6.67
CA TYR A 40 -13.76 9.88 6.53
C TYR A 40 -13.94 9.13 7.86
N ASN A 41 -15.17 8.71 8.17
CA ASN A 41 -15.48 7.89 9.35
C ASN A 41 -15.26 6.39 9.06
N PRO A 42 -14.21 5.75 9.63
CA PRO A 42 -13.85 4.37 9.31
C PRO A 42 -14.64 3.31 10.09
N THR A 43 -15.51 3.69 11.02
CA THR A 43 -16.14 2.76 11.99
C THR A 43 -16.87 1.62 11.30
N LYS A 44 -17.62 1.89 10.23
CA LYS A 44 -18.36 0.86 9.50
C LYS A 44 -17.43 -0.14 8.80
N LEU A 45 -16.37 0.35 8.16
CA LEU A 45 -15.38 -0.51 7.50
C LEU A 45 -14.63 -1.38 8.52
N LYS A 46 -14.22 -0.80 9.64
CA LYS A 46 -13.55 -1.55 10.72
C LYS A 46 -14.44 -2.64 11.31
N ALA A 47 -15.73 -2.36 11.50
CA ALA A 47 -16.70 -3.36 11.98
C ALA A 47 -16.90 -4.54 10.99
N GLU A 48 -16.58 -4.33 9.71
CA GLU A 48 -16.64 -5.34 8.66
C GLU A 48 -15.30 -6.09 8.47
N GLY A 49 -14.32 -5.87 9.35
CA GLY A 49 -13.00 -6.52 9.26
C GLY A 49 -12.10 -5.93 8.16
N VAL A 50 -12.25 -4.64 7.86
CA VAL A 50 -11.38 -3.91 6.94
C VAL A 50 -10.42 -3.03 7.73
N GLN A 51 -9.13 -3.16 7.43
CA GLN A 51 -8.10 -2.27 7.97
C GLN A 51 -8.13 -0.94 7.21
N VAL A 52 -8.27 0.17 7.95
CA VAL A 52 -8.41 1.50 7.34
C VAL A 52 -7.30 2.44 7.78
N PHE A 53 -6.54 2.92 6.79
CA PHE A 53 -5.60 4.01 6.92
C PHE A 53 -6.21 5.31 6.41
N THR A 54 -5.73 6.44 6.93
CA THR A 54 -6.12 7.76 6.41
C THR A 54 -4.91 8.54 5.92
N ILE A 55 -5.14 9.36 4.90
CA ILE A 55 -4.12 10.20 4.29
C ILE A 55 -4.71 11.58 3.97
N LYS A 56 -3.89 12.63 4.02
CA LYS A 56 -4.29 13.96 3.56
C LYS A 56 -4.72 13.91 2.09
N ALA A 57 -5.70 14.74 1.73
CA ALA A 57 -6.32 14.71 0.41
C ALA A 57 -5.29 14.91 -0.73
N GLU A 58 -4.30 15.79 -0.53
CA GLU A 58 -3.25 16.07 -1.51
C GLU A 58 -2.29 14.89 -1.76
N LEU A 59 -2.24 13.91 -0.85
CA LEU A 59 -1.43 12.70 -0.97
C LEU A 59 -2.26 11.48 -1.41
N HIS A 60 -3.58 11.61 -1.45
CA HIS A 60 -4.48 10.48 -1.72
C HIS A 60 -4.37 9.97 -3.16
N GLU A 61 -4.12 10.84 -4.12
CA GLU A 61 -4.05 10.47 -5.55
C GLU A 61 -2.64 10.01 -5.96
N VAL A 62 -1.65 10.13 -5.08
CA VAL A 62 -0.24 9.84 -5.39
C VAL A 62 -0.02 8.35 -5.53
N GLY A 63 0.41 7.91 -6.72
CA GLY A 63 0.62 6.50 -7.04
C GLY A 63 -0.68 5.72 -7.23
N LEU A 64 -1.81 6.39 -7.43
CA LEU A 64 -3.08 5.72 -7.72
C LEU A 64 -3.04 5.08 -9.12
N ILE A 65 -3.33 3.79 -9.18
CA ILE A 65 -3.51 3.03 -10.41
C ILE A 65 -4.76 2.13 -10.29
N THR A 66 -4.96 1.27 -11.28
CA THR A 66 -6.00 0.22 -11.21
C THR A 66 -5.39 -1.16 -11.36
N ALA A 67 -6.00 -2.16 -10.71
CA ALA A 67 -5.61 -3.56 -10.82
C ALA A 67 -6.85 -4.45 -10.98
N GLN A 68 -6.65 -5.64 -11.55
CA GLN A 68 -7.69 -6.65 -11.69
C GLN A 68 -7.72 -7.54 -10.44
N THR A 69 -8.90 -7.67 -9.84
CA THR A 69 -9.15 -8.67 -8.80
C THR A 69 -9.06 -10.09 -9.38
N PRO A 70 -8.89 -11.13 -8.55
CA PRO A 70 -8.94 -12.53 -9.02
C PRO A 70 -10.22 -12.91 -9.79
N PHE A 71 -11.30 -12.14 -9.60
CA PHE A 71 -12.58 -12.33 -10.27
C PHE A 71 -12.76 -11.44 -11.53
N GLY A 72 -11.71 -10.74 -11.97
CA GLY A 72 -11.72 -9.93 -13.20
C GLY A 72 -12.37 -8.54 -13.09
N HIS A 73 -12.61 -8.06 -11.87
CA HIS A 73 -13.08 -6.69 -11.64
C HIS A 73 -11.93 -5.71 -11.43
N THR A 74 -12.02 -4.54 -12.06
CA THR A 74 -11.07 -3.44 -11.90
C THR A 74 -11.34 -2.68 -10.60
N VAL A 75 -10.29 -2.46 -9.80
CA VAL A 75 -10.36 -1.71 -8.54
C VAL A 75 -9.18 -0.74 -8.40
N PRO A 76 -9.33 0.38 -7.66
CA PRO A 76 -8.24 1.31 -7.38
C PRO A 76 -7.25 0.70 -6.39
N VAL A 77 -5.96 0.74 -6.74
CA VAL A 77 -4.86 0.30 -5.87
C VAL A 77 -3.72 1.30 -5.96
N TYR A 78 -2.90 1.41 -4.91
CA TYR A 78 -1.64 2.14 -5.03
C TYR A 78 -0.59 1.31 -5.76
N ASP A 79 0.28 1.96 -6.54
CA ASP A 79 1.42 1.35 -7.22
C ASP A 79 2.46 0.76 -6.24
N MET A 80 3.46 0.05 -6.77
CA MET A 80 4.47 -0.61 -5.95
C MET A 80 5.25 0.37 -5.09
N GLU A 81 5.76 1.46 -5.68
CA GLU A 81 6.58 2.46 -5.03
C GLU A 81 5.83 3.15 -3.88
N ARG A 82 4.56 3.48 -4.10
CA ARG A 82 3.67 4.04 -3.08
C ARG A 82 3.40 3.02 -1.99
N THR A 83 3.14 1.77 -2.35
CA THR A 83 2.91 0.68 -1.39
C THR A 83 4.12 0.54 -0.46
N ILE A 84 5.35 0.53 -0.99
CA ILE A 84 6.57 0.47 -0.18
C ILE A 84 6.70 1.68 0.77
N CYS A 85 6.36 2.88 0.30
CA CYS A 85 6.37 4.07 1.16
C CYS A 85 5.33 3.98 2.30
N ASP A 86 4.14 3.47 2.01
CA ASP A 86 3.09 3.25 3.00
C ASP A 86 3.55 2.23 4.06
N LEU A 87 4.19 1.13 3.65
CA LEU A 87 4.78 0.15 4.56
C LEU A 87 5.84 0.77 5.48
N LEU A 88 6.77 1.56 4.94
CA LEU A 88 7.83 2.21 5.72
C LEU A 88 7.26 3.15 6.79
N ARG A 89 6.18 3.85 6.42
CA ARG A 89 5.48 4.77 7.31
C ARG A 89 4.73 4.04 8.43
N SER A 90 4.14 2.88 8.10
CA SER A 90 3.33 2.07 9.01
C SER A 90 4.11 0.94 9.69
N ARG A 91 5.43 0.83 9.48
CA ARG A 91 6.27 -0.33 9.86
C ARG A 91 6.14 -0.80 11.32
N ASN A 92 5.87 0.12 12.24
CA ASN A 92 5.74 -0.21 13.67
C ASN A 92 4.41 -0.94 13.99
N ASN A 93 3.45 -0.89 13.07
CA ASN A 93 2.12 -1.48 13.20
C ASN A 93 1.97 -2.72 12.30
N MET A 94 3.07 -3.24 11.75
CA MET A 94 3.06 -4.36 10.81
C MET A 94 3.92 -5.51 11.31
N GLU A 95 3.56 -6.74 10.92
CA GLU A 95 4.39 -7.90 11.18
C GLU A 95 5.77 -7.73 10.50
N THR A 96 6.84 -7.84 11.29
CA THR A 96 8.22 -7.68 10.80
C THR A 96 8.52 -8.59 9.60
N GLN A 97 7.99 -9.81 9.59
CA GLN A 97 8.21 -10.75 8.49
C GLN A 97 7.54 -10.30 7.19
N ILE A 98 6.29 -9.78 7.26
CA ILE A 98 5.58 -9.24 6.09
C ILE A 98 6.35 -8.03 5.55
N PHE A 99 6.71 -7.11 6.45
CA PHE A 99 7.43 -5.89 6.08
C PHE A 99 8.79 -6.17 5.42
N GLN A 100 9.62 -7.01 6.04
CA GLN A 100 10.94 -7.35 5.48
C GLN A 100 10.83 -8.19 4.22
N GLY A 101 9.85 -9.09 4.14
CA GLY A 101 9.56 -9.88 2.95
C GLY A 101 9.24 -9.00 1.75
N ALA A 102 8.30 -8.07 1.93
CA ALA A 102 7.90 -7.11 0.90
C ALA A 102 9.07 -6.28 0.38
N LEU A 103 9.90 -5.72 1.28
CA LEU A 103 11.07 -4.94 0.89
C LEU A 103 12.09 -5.78 0.08
N LYS A 104 12.34 -7.02 0.50
CA LYS A 104 13.24 -7.94 -0.22
C LYS A 104 12.70 -8.28 -1.61
N MET A 105 11.41 -8.57 -1.72
CA MET A 105 10.77 -8.88 -3.01
C MET A 105 10.83 -7.67 -3.94
N TYR A 106 10.48 -6.49 -3.44
CA TYR A 106 10.57 -5.24 -4.20
C TYR A 106 12.00 -4.95 -4.65
N ALA A 107 13.01 -5.09 -3.78
CA ALA A 107 14.41 -4.88 -4.14
C ALA A 107 14.87 -5.77 -5.30
N ARG A 108 14.30 -6.98 -5.43
CA ARG A 108 14.60 -7.93 -6.51
C ARG A 108 13.83 -7.67 -7.81
N ARG A 109 12.77 -6.86 -7.79
CA ARG A 109 12.02 -6.49 -8.99
C ARG A 109 12.93 -5.82 -10.02
N LYS A 110 12.77 -6.18 -11.28
CA LYS A 110 13.51 -5.59 -12.42
C LYS A 110 12.83 -4.34 -12.96
N ASP A 111 11.53 -4.25 -12.78
CA ASP A 111 10.62 -3.19 -13.21
C ASP A 111 10.37 -2.14 -12.12
N LYS A 112 11.10 -2.19 -11.00
CA LYS A 112 11.02 -1.17 -9.95
C LYS A 112 11.44 0.21 -10.46
N ASP A 113 10.69 1.24 -10.06
CA ASP A 113 10.99 2.63 -10.38
C ASP A 113 11.59 3.35 -9.17
N LEU A 114 12.92 3.31 -9.07
CA LEU A 114 13.65 3.98 -7.98
C LEU A 114 13.46 5.51 -7.99
N ARG A 115 13.15 6.12 -9.14
CA ARG A 115 12.90 7.57 -9.22
C ARG A 115 11.57 7.91 -8.55
N ASN A 116 10.50 7.18 -8.88
CA ASN A 116 9.21 7.35 -8.22
C ASN A 116 9.26 6.97 -6.75
N LEU A 117 9.98 5.90 -6.39
CA LEU A 117 10.19 5.52 -4.99
C LEU A 117 10.78 6.66 -4.16
N MET A 118 11.88 7.27 -4.63
CA MET A 118 12.52 8.38 -3.92
C MET A 118 11.63 9.63 -3.88
N ARG A 119 10.92 9.92 -4.97
CA ARG A 119 9.95 11.03 -5.02
C ARG A 119 8.87 10.85 -3.95
N TYR A 120 8.23 9.69 -3.92
CA TYR A 120 7.20 9.37 -2.93
C TYR A 120 7.79 9.37 -1.51
N ALA A 121 8.97 8.80 -1.31
CA ALA A 121 9.61 8.75 0.00
C ALA A 121 9.83 10.16 0.61
N GLY A 122 10.14 11.16 -0.22
CA GLY A 122 10.17 12.56 0.19
C GLY A 122 8.80 13.09 0.59
N MET A 123 7.77 12.84 -0.23
CA MET A 123 6.38 13.27 0.04
C MET A 123 5.81 12.66 1.33
N PHE A 124 6.08 11.37 1.58
CA PHE A 124 5.63 10.64 2.77
C PHE A 124 6.59 10.73 3.96
N ARG A 125 7.71 11.46 3.81
CA ARG A 125 8.73 11.67 4.85
C ARG A 125 9.35 10.37 5.39
N VAL A 126 9.53 9.39 4.50
CA VAL A 126 10.13 8.07 4.82
C VAL A 126 11.52 7.89 4.21
N GLU A 127 12.09 8.91 3.57
CA GLU A 127 13.37 8.82 2.85
C GLU A 127 14.53 8.29 3.72
N LYS A 128 14.70 8.81 4.93
CA LYS A 128 15.78 8.37 5.83
C LYS A 128 15.68 6.86 6.11
N ILE A 129 14.46 6.37 6.30
CA ILE A 129 14.17 4.99 6.66
C ILE A 129 14.36 4.11 5.44
N LEU A 130 13.85 4.54 4.28
CA LEU A 130 14.06 3.86 3.01
C LEU A 130 15.55 3.63 2.74
N ARG A 131 16.39 4.66 2.91
CA ARG A 131 17.85 4.55 2.69
C ARG A 131 18.49 3.48 3.57
N GLN A 132 18.15 3.46 4.86
CA GLN A 132 18.65 2.45 5.80
C GLN A 132 18.33 1.01 5.36
N TYR A 133 17.16 0.78 4.76
CA TYR A 133 16.80 -0.54 4.25
C TYR A 133 17.42 -0.86 2.90
N LEU A 134 17.47 0.12 1.98
CA LEU A 134 18.07 -0.10 0.66
C LEU A 134 19.58 -0.38 0.73
N GLU A 135 20.31 0.26 1.65
CA GLU A 135 21.74 0.00 1.87
C GLU A 135 22.06 -1.45 2.27
N VAL A 136 21.10 -2.15 2.85
CA VAL A 136 21.27 -3.55 3.29
C VAL A 136 20.81 -4.54 2.22
N LEU A 137 19.92 -4.11 1.32
CA LEU A 137 19.22 -4.98 0.38
C LEU A 137 19.74 -4.91 -1.07
N LEU A 138 20.45 -3.83 -1.42
CA LEU A 138 21.09 -3.59 -2.71
C LEU A 138 22.61 -3.74 -2.59
#